data_AF-A0A1S8WHZ5-F1
#
_entry.id   AF-A0A1S8WHZ5-F1
#
_cell.length_a   1.000
_cell.length_b   1.000
_cell.length_c   1.000
_cell.angle_alpha   90.00
_cell.angle_beta   90.00
_cell.angle_gamma   90.00
#
_symmetry.space_group_name_H-M   'P 1'
#
loop_
_entity.id
_entity.type
_entity.pdbx_description
1 polymer ?
#
loop_
_entity_poly.entity_id
_entity_poly.type
_entity_poly.pdbx_seq_one_letter_code
_entity_poly.pdbx_strand_id
1 'polypeptide(L)'
;MMDAYVARLDGQITLNDRLERLCSRVAKEIKYIESMNYPSELRDLFMEQVGICGYAGFLSVCQPKYLEQILSWQASNGCFHIFNKEVIAPENFDPNRYGHYRRKRSEQALSAGPEACLSHRTSVALFALSSFMTLYMESLYGDSDPLNTET
;
A
#
# COMPACT_ATOMS: atom_id res chain seq x y z
N MET A 1 -28.41 13.46 21.58
CA MET A 1 -28.90 14.09 20.34
C MET A 1 -27.89 13.97 19.20
N MET A 2 -26.58 14.02 19.48
CA MET A 2 -25.50 13.77 18.50
C MET A 2 -25.49 12.31 17.98
N ASP A 3 -25.71 11.33 18.86
CA ASP A 3 -25.65 9.90 18.51
C ASP A 3 -26.73 9.46 17.52
N ALA A 4 -27.94 10.02 17.64
CA ALA A 4 -29.03 9.77 16.70
C ALA A 4 -28.80 10.46 15.34
N TYR A 5 -28.04 11.57 15.31
CA TYR A 5 -27.67 12.27 14.08
C TYR A 5 -26.56 11.53 13.32
N VAL A 6 -25.56 11.01 14.04
CA VAL A 6 -24.51 10.14 13.49
C VAL A 6 -25.10 8.81 12.97
N ALA A 7 -26.01 8.19 13.74
CA ALA A 7 -26.69 6.96 13.31
C ALA A 7 -27.60 7.15 12.08
N ARG A 8 -28.17 8.35 11.89
CA ARG A 8 -29.01 8.68 10.72
C ARG A 8 -28.20 8.96 9.46
N LEU A 9 -26.95 9.41 9.60
CA LEU A 9 -25.99 9.59 8.50
C LEU A 9 -25.41 8.26 8.01
N ASP A 10 -25.29 7.25 8.88
CA ASP A 10 -24.78 5.92 8.52
C ASP A 10 -25.78 5.08 7.69
N GLY A 11 -27.06 5.48 7.63
CA GLY A 11 -28.13 4.75 6.94
C GLY A 11 -28.12 4.83 5.41
N GLN A 12 -27.23 5.63 4.79
CA GLN A 12 -27.20 5.84 3.33
C GLN A 12 -25.79 5.90 2.69
N ILE A 13 -24.72 5.62 3.44
CA ILE A 13 -23.36 5.66 2.89
C ILE A 13 -23.05 4.33 2.19
N THR A 14 -22.80 4.37 0.88
CA THR A 14 -22.40 3.17 0.11
C THR A 14 -20.96 2.77 0.41
N LEU A 15 -20.58 1.54 0.07
CA LEU A 15 -19.17 1.11 0.14
C LEU A 15 -18.27 2.03 -0.69
N ASN A 16 -18.73 2.45 -1.86
CA ASN A 16 -17.99 3.33 -2.75
C ASN A 16 -17.76 4.71 -2.11
N ASP A 17 -18.76 5.28 -1.44
CA ASP A 17 -18.61 6.56 -0.73
C ASP A 17 -17.56 6.45 0.40
N ARG A 18 -17.52 5.31 1.10
CA ARG A 18 -16.49 5.05 2.13
C ARG A 18 -15.10 4.93 1.52
N LEU A 19 -14.98 4.22 0.39
CA LEU A 19 -13.73 4.07 -0.33
C LEU A 19 -13.23 5.40 -0.88
N GLU A 20 -14.11 6.22 -1.47
CA GLU A 20 -13.76 7.55 -1.97
C GLU A 20 -13.27 8.45 -0.85
N ARG A 21 -13.97 8.47 0.29
CA ARG A 21 -13.55 9.25 1.45
C ARG A 21 -12.22 8.77 2.03
N LEU A 22 -12.00 7.46 2.09
CA LEU A 22 -10.75 6.86 2.55
C LEU A 22 -9.62 7.21 1.59
N CYS A 23 -9.78 6.94 0.30
CA CYS A 23 -8.74 7.13 -0.70
C CYS A 23 -8.43 8.59 -0.98
N SER A 24 -9.39 9.51 -0.79
CA SER A 24 -9.12 10.95 -0.78
C SER A 24 -8.23 11.39 0.38
N ARG A 25 -8.29 10.71 1.53
CA ARG A 25 -7.40 10.99 2.68
C ARG A 25 -6.02 10.37 2.45
N VAL A 26 -5.99 9.11 2.00
CA VAL A 26 -4.77 8.42 1.60
C VAL A 26 -4.00 9.23 0.55
N ALA A 27 -4.67 9.78 -0.47
CA ALA A 27 -4.02 10.62 -1.47
C ALA A 27 -3.35 11.88 -0.87
N LYS A 28 -3.88 12.43 0.23
CA LYS A 28 -3.24 13.54 0.95
C LYS A 28 -2.04 13.07 1.76
N GLU A 29 -2.14 11.91 2.38
CA GLU A 29 -1.04 11.29 3.13
C GLU A 29 0.13 10.92 2.23
N ILE A 30 -0.13 10.31 1.06
CA ILE A 30 0.86 10.02 0.03
C ILE A 30 1.62 11.30 -0.37
N LYS A 31 0.91 12.41 -0.63
CA LYS A 31 1.54 13.70 -0.95
C LYS A 31 2.37 14.25 0.22
N TYR A 32 1.91 14.04 1.45
CA TYR A 32 2.66 14.43 2.64
C TYR A 32 3.97 13.62 2.77
N ILE A 33 3.92 12.30 2.57
CA ILE A 33 5.10 11.43 2.54
C ILE A 33 6.07 11.85 1.44
N GLU A 34 5.56 12.14 0.24
CA GLU A 34 6.34 12.69 -0.87
C GLU A 34 7.04 14.00 -0.46
N SER A 35 6.33 14.94 0.18
CA SER A 35 6.91 16.22 0.61
C SER A 35 8.03 16.09 1.63
N MET A 36 8.07 14.98 2.37
CA MET A 36 9.14 14.63 3.31
C MET A 36 10.28 13.81 2.68
N ASN A 37 10.26 13.64 1.35
CA ASN A 37 11.22 12.83 0.61
C ASN A 37 11.27 11.36 1.07
N TYR A 38 10.10 10.77 1.30
CA TYR A 38 9.91 9.33 1.57
C TYR A 38 10.79 8.79 2.72
N PRO A 39 10.56 9.24 3.97
CA PRO A 39 11.25 8.69 5.15
C PRO A 39 11.15 7.18 5.20
N SER A 40 12.24 6.50 5.59
CA SER A 40 12.35 5.02 5.64
C SER A 40 11.15 4.38 6.32
N GLU A 41 10.75 4.96 7.44
CA GLU A 41 9.69 4.48 8.34
C GLU A 41 8.30 4.56 7.72
N LEU A 42 8.13 5.36 6.65
CA LEU A 42 6.85 5.59 5.98
C LEU A 42 6.77 4.90 4.62
N ARG A 43 7.86 4.28 4.13
CA ARG A 43 7.88 3.63 2.81
C ARG A 43 6.99 2.40 2.74
N ASP A 44 6.93 1.61 3.82
CA ASP A 44 6.02 0.46 3.92
C ASP A 44 4.57 0.94 3.81
N LEU A 45 4.18 1.90 4.65
CA LEU A 45 2.87 2.55 4.63
C LEU A 45 2.54 3.18 3.27
N PHE A 46 3.52 3.82 2.62
CA PHE A 46 3.35 4.41 1.29
C PHE A 46 2.95 3.36 0.26
N MET A 47 3.64 2.22 0.22
CA MET A 47 3.30 1.11 -0.69
C MET A 47 1.95 0.49 -0.35
N GLU A 48 1.63 0.30 0.94
CA GLU A 48 0.30 -0.18 1.37
C GLU A 48 -0.82 0.75 0.87
N GLN A 49 -0.63 2.05 1.04
CA GLN A 49 -1.58 3.08 0.63
C GLN A 49 -1.78 3.15 -0.88
N VAL A 50 -0.69 3.10 -1.66
CA VAL A 50 -0.73 3.03 -3.12
C VAL A 50 -1.45 1.76 -3.57
N GLY A 51 -1.12 0.60 -2.98
CA GLY A 51 -1.75 -0.67 -3.32
C GLY A 51 -3.25 -0.71 -3.01
N ILE A 52 -3.67 -0.34 -1.79
CA ILE A 52 -5.09 -0.40 -1.39
C ILE A 52 -5.94 0.50 -2.28
N CYS A 53 -5.54 1.76 -2.45
CA CYS A 53 -6.36 2.72 -3.19
C CYS A 53 -6.22 2.59 -4.70
N GLY A 54 -5.03 2.23 -5.19
CA GLY A 54 -4.82 1.91 -6.60
C GLY A 54 -5.65 0.71 -7.04
N TYR A 55 -5.63 -0.38 -6.26
CA TYR A 55 -6.45 -1.57 -6.54
C TYR A 55 -7.95 -1.32 -6.38
N ALA A 56 -8.36 -0.36 -5.54
CA ALA A 56 -9.75 0.09 -5.44
C ALA A 56 -10.19 1.02 -6.60
N GLY A 57 -9.34 1.25 -7.60
CA GLY A 57 -9.65 2.07 -8.78
C GLY A 57 -9.34 3.56 -8.65
N PHE A 58 -8.74 4.01 -7.53
CA PHE A 58 -8.38 5.41 -7.32
C PHE A 58 -7.00 5.73 -7.88
N LEU A 59 -6.82 5.55 -9.19
CA LEU A 59 -5.51 5.58 -9.87
C LEU A 59 -4.75 6.92 -9.81
N SER A 60 -5.36 7.98 -9.26
CA SER A 60 -4.65 9.22 -8.90
C SER A 60 -3.45 9.01 -7.96
N VAL A 61 -3.43 7.90 -7.21
CA VAL A 61 -2.30 7.49 -6.37
C VAL A 61 -1.21 6.71 -7.12
N CYS A 62 -1.42 6.39 -8.40
CA CYS A 62 -0.50 5.61 -9.25
C CYS A 62 0.28 6.53 -10.23
N GLN A 63 0.89 7.62 -9.74
CA GLN A 63 1.67 8.52 -10.62
C GLN A 63 3.01 7.89 -11.02
N PRO A 64 3.51 8.09 -12.27
CA PRO A 64 4.77 7.48 -12.73
C PRO A 64 5.97 7.71 -11.81
N LYS A 65 6.10 8.91 -11.23
CA LYS A 65 7.15 9.21 -10.25
C LYS A 65 7.10 8.33 -8.99
N TYR A 66 5.92 7.86 -8.59
CA TYR A 66 5.77 6.95 -7.45
C TYR A 66 6.19 5.52 -7.82
N LEU A 67 5.97 5.10 -9.06
CA LEU A 67 6.49 3.83 -9.56
C LEU A 67 8.02 3.83 -9.53
N GLU A 68 8.66 4.85 -10.11
CA GLU A 68 10.12 5.01 -10.09
C GLU A 68 10.66 5.02 -8.67
N GLN A 69 9.98 5.73 -7.77
CA GLN A 69 10.37 5.78 -6.36
C GLN A 69 10.25 4.42 -5.67
N ILE A 70 9.17 3.66 -5.88
CA ILE A 70 9.00 2.32 -5.29
C ILE A 70 10.08 1.36 -5.82
N LEU A 71 10.34 1.38 -7.14
CA LEU A 71 11.38 0.55 -7.75
C LEU A 71 12.79 0.92 -7.24
N SER A 72 13.03 2.18 -6.88
CA SER A 72 14.31 2.59 -6.27
C SER A 72 14.59 1.96 -4.91
N TRP A 73 13.58 1.39 -4.25
CA TRP A 73 13.72 0.70 -2.95
C TRP A 73 13.87 -0.81 -3.08
N GLN A 74 13.85 -1.33 -4.31
CA GLN A 74 14.02 -2.74 -4.61
C GLN A 74 15.48 -3.15 -4.42
N ALA A 75 15.70 -4.31 -3.80
CA ALA A 75 17.02 -4.94 -3.75
C ALA A 75 17.46 -5.37 -5.16
N SER A 76 18.75 -5.66 -5.30
CA SER A 76 19.35 -6.16 -6.54
C SER A 76 18.71 -7.44 -7.09
N ASN A 77 18.15 -8.27 -6.20
CA ASN A 77 17.46 -9.51 -6.53
C ASN A 77 15.95 -9.35 -6.78
N GLY A 78 15.43 -8.11 -6.77
CA GLY A 78 14.04 -7.80 -7.08
C GLY A 78 13.08 -7.81 -5.88
N CYS A 79 13.51 -8.21 -4.68
CA CYS A 79 12.63 -8.18 -3.50
C CYS A 79 12.75 -6.86 -2.74
N PHE A 80 11.98 -6.73 -1.66
CA PHE A 80 12.07 -5.57 -0.77
C PHE A 80 12.62 -6.00 0.59
N HIS A 81 13.45 -5.15 1.18
CA HIS A 81 14.27 -5.46 2.34
C HIS A 81 14.22 -4.32 3.35
N ILE A 82 14.92 -4.48 4.49
CA ILE A 82 15.06 -3.43 5.52
C ILE A 82 15.63 -2.13 4.91
N PHE A 83 15.02 -0.99 5.17
CA PHE A 83 15.50 0.28 4.61
C PHE A 83 16.61 0.86 5.48
N ASN A 84 17.49 1.63 4.85
CA ASN A 84 18.57 2.32 5.55
C ASN A 84 17.99 3.21 6.65
N LYS A 85 18.53 3.08 7.87
CA LYS A 85 18.13 3.80 9.10
C LYS A 85 16.82 3.33 9.74
N GLU A 86 16.17 2.28 9.23
CA GLU A 86 15.07 1.66 9.98
C GLU A 86 15.59 1.02 11.26
N VAL A 87 15.05 1.48 12.39
CA VAL A 87 15.26 0.83 13.67
C VAL A 87 14.17 -0.21 13.85
N ILE A 88 14.43 -1.43 13.36
CA ILE A 88 13.58 -2.56 13.72
C ILE A 88 14.19 -3.22 14.95
N ALA A 89 13.53 -3.04 16.09
CA ALA A 89 13.96 -3.66 17.34
C ALA A 89 14.03 -5.18 17.13
N PRO A 90 15.21 -5.83 17.27
CA PRO A 90 15.37 -7.26 17.03
C PRO A 90 14.38 -8.12 17.82
N GLU A 91 13.93 -7.58 18.95
CA GLU A 91 13.01 -8.27 19.85
C GLU A 91 11.57 -8.30 19.35
N ASN A 92 11.22 -7.48 18.34
CA ASN A 92 9.97 -7.61 17.59
C ASN A 92 9.91 -8.92 16.79
N PHE A 93 11.07 -9.57 16.57
CA PHE A 93 11.21 -10.84 15.86
C PHE A 93 11.54 -12.02 16.76
N ASP A 94 11.67 -11.83 18.08
CA ASP A 94 11.94 -12.93 19.02
C ASP A 94 10.66 -13.76 19.24
N PRO A 95 10.60 -15.01 18.73
CA PRO A 95 9.42 -15.85 18.89
C PRO A 95 9.17 -16.28 20.34
N ASN A 96 10.17 -16.20 21.22
CA ASN A 96 10.06 -16.60 22.62
C ASN A 96 9.59 -15.47 23.54
N ARG A 97 9.72 -14.21 23.12
CA ARG A 97 9.37 -13.03 23.95
C ARG A 97 7.86 -12.80 24.12
N TYR A 98 7.04 -13.27 23.17
CA TYR A 98 5.60 -12.96 23.15
C TYR A 98 4.67 -14.02 23.76
N GLY A 99 5.20 -15.15 24.25
CA GLY A 99 4.39 -16.19 24.91
C GLY A 99 3.29 -16.77 24.00
N HIS A 100 2.48 -17.70 24.52
CA HIS A 100 1.45 -18.43 23.77
C HIS A 100 0.21 -17.62 23.33
N TYR A 101 0.37 -16.34 22.97
CA TYR A 101 -0.66 -15.55 22.29
C TYR A 101 -0.33 -15.45 20.80
N ARG A 102 -1.35 -15.62 19.94
CA ARG A 102 -1.37 -15.37 18.49
C ARG A 102 -0.09 -14.73 17.97
N ARG A 103 0.71 -15.46 17.17
CA ARG A 103 1.83 -14.87 16.42
C ARG A 103 1.30 -13.58 15.77
N LYS A 104 1.75 -12.41 16.24
CA LYS A 104 1.52 -11.18 15.47
C LYS A 104 2.08 -11.46 14.08
N ARG A 105 1.42 -10.95 13.04
CA ARG A 105 1.96 -10.97 11.68
C ARG A 105 3.23 -10.11 11.72
N SER A 106 4.33 -10.73 12.13
CA SER A 106 5.65 -10.14 12.14
C SER A 106 6.22 -10.35 10.76
N GLU A 107 6.99 -9.37 10.33
CA GLU A 107 7.76 -9.49 9.11
C GLU A 107 8.66 -10.74 9.18
N GLN A 108 8.83 -11.43 8.04
CA GLN A 108 9.61 -12.66 7.94
C GLN A 108 10.72 -12.50 6.89
N ALA A 109 11.96 -12.72 7.31
CA ALA A 109 13.08 -12.82 6.38
C ALA A 109 12.97 -14.12 5.57
N LEU A 110 12.99 -13.99 4.24
CA LEU A 110 12.97 -15.08 3.27
C LEU A 110 14.38 -15.48 2.79
N SER A 111 15.37 -14.62 3.03
CA SER A 111 16.77 -14.85 2.72
C SER A 111 17.68 -14.29 3.81
N ALA A 112 18.96 -14.63 3.77
CA ALA A 112 19.98 -14.10 4.67
C ALA A 112 20.77 -12.96 3.99
N GLY A 113 21.39 -12.11 4.80
CA GLY A 113 22.27 -11.04 4.34
C GLY A 113 21.72 -9.62 4.54
N PRO A 114 22.47 -8.60 4.11
CA PRO A 114 22.09 -7.20 4.30
C PRO A 114 20.86 -6.80 3.48
N GLU A 115 20.63 -7.43 2.32
CA GLU A 115 19.42 -7.30 1.50
C GLU A 115 18.48 -8.50 1.69
N ALA A 116 18.34 -8.98 2.94
CA ALA A 116 17.42 -10.06 3.25
C ALA A 116 15.99 -9.68 2.83
N CYS A 117 15.39 -10.51 1.98
CA CYS A 117 14.05 -10.29 1.48
C CYS A 117 13.06 -10.41 2.63
N LEU A 118 12.15 -9.45 2.70
CA LEU A 118 11.12 -9.38 3.72
C LEU A 118 9.78 -9.75 3.09
N SER A 119 9.12 -10.77 3.64
CA SER A 119 7.90 -11.37 3.08
C SER A 119 6.75 -10.39 2.98
N HIS A 120 6.43 -9.67 4.06
CA HIS A 120 5.35 -8.68 4.09
C HIS A 120 5.69 -7.52 3.17
N ARG A 121 6.87 -6.94 3.32
CA ARG A 121 7.30 -5.80 2.49
C ARG A 121 7.32 -6.11 1.00
N THR A 122 7.81 -7.28 0.62
CA THR A 122 7.82 -7.71 -0.80
C THR A 122 6.39 -7.91 -1.30
N SER A 123 5.49 -8.44 -0.47
CA SER A 123 4.08 -8.64 -0.83
C SER A 123 3.32 -7.31 -0.97
N VAL A 124 3.57 -6.36 -0.06
CA VAL A 124 3.02 -5.00 -0.11
C VAL A 124 3.52 -4.25 -1.34
N ALA A 125 4.82 -4.33 -1.63
CA ALA A 125 5.38 -3.72 -2.82
C ALA A 125 4.77 -4.32 -4.10
N LEU A 126 4.64 -5.65 -4.18
CA LEU A 126 3.98 -6.32 -5.29
C LEU A 126 2.53 -5.85 -5.46
N PHE A 127 1.81 -5.66 -4.36
CA PHE A 127 0.44 -5.14 -4.37
C PHE A 127 0.35 -3.68 -4.83
N ALA A 128 1.32 -2.83 -4.47
CA ALA A 128 1.42 -1.49 -5.03
C ALA A 128 1.72 -1.53 -6.53
N LEU A 129 2.69 -2.33 -6.95
CA LEU A 129 3.12 -2.47 -8.34
C LEU A 129 2.00 -3.00 -9.24
N SER A 130 1.15 -3.92 -8.76
CA SER A 130 0.00 -4.39 -9.52
C SER A 130 -1.01 -3.28 -9.84
N SER A 131 -1.14 -2.27 -8.98
CA SER A 131 -2.00 -1.11 -9.24
C SER A 131 -1.51 -0.25 -10.40
N PHE A 132 -0.18 -0.19 -10.63
CA PHE A 132 0.38 0.45 -11.81
C PHE A 132 0.15 -0.39 -13.06
N MET A 133 0.20 -1.72 -12.96
CA MET A 133 -0.19 -2.60 -14.08
C MET A 133 -1.64 -2.35 -14.48
N THR A 134 -2.56 -2.25 -13.52
CA THR A 134 -3.96 -1.88 -13.79
C THR A 134 -4.05 -0.53 -14.50
N LEU A 135 -3.38 0.51 -14.00
CA LEU A 135 -3.34 1.81 -14.67
C LEU A 135 -2.83 1.71 -16.11
N TYR A 136 -1.74 0.98 -16.36
CA TYR A 136 -1.21 0.83 -17.71
C TYR A 136 -2.20 0.12 -18.61
N MET A 137 -2.80 -0.99 -18.16
CA MET A 137 -3.77 -1.74 -18.95
C MET A 137 -5.02 -0.91 -19.26
N GLU A 138 -5.56 -0.19 -18.29
CA GLU A 138 -6.71 0.71 -18.50
C GLU A 138 -6.34 1.88 -19.43
N SER A 139 -5.13 2.45 -19.30
CA SER A 139 -4.70 3.55 -20.18
C SER A 139 -4.44 3.12 -21.63
N LEU A 140 -3.98 1.88 -21.84
CA LEU A 140 -3.63 1.35 -23.16
C LEU A 140 -4.81 0.67 -23.86
N TYR A 141 -5.73 0.07 -23.09
CA TYR A 141 -6.78 -0.79 -23.61
C TYR A 141 -8.19 -0.47 -23.07
N GLY A 142 -8.34 0.49 -22.14
CA GLY A 142 -9.63 0.81 -21.50
C GLY A 142 -10.72 1.28 -22.46
N ASP A 143 -10.34 1.93 -23.57
CA ASP A 143 -11.28 2.36 -24.62
C ASP A 143 -11.69 1.23 -25.57
N SER A 144 -11.06 0.06 -25.49
CA SER A 144 -11.31 -1.09 -26.39
C SER A 144 -12.28 -2.12 -25.80
N ASP A 145 -12.97 -1.82 -24.70
CA ASP A 145 -13.95 -2.70 -24.08
C ASP A 145 -15.17 -2.93 -24.99
N PRO A 146 -15.38 -4.16 -25.52
CA PRO A 146 -16.55 -4.48 -26.33
C PRO A 146 -17.89 -4.31 -25.58
N LEU A 147 -17.87 -4.28 -24.25
CA LEU A 147 -19.06 -4.11 -23.42
C LEU A 147 -19.60 -2.67 -23.41
N ASN A 148 -18.81 -1.68 -23.84
CA ASN A 148 -19.27 -0.30 -24.03
C ASN A 148 -19.77 -0.01 -25.47
N THR A 149 -19.70 -0.98 -26.37
CA THR A 149 -20.17 -0.84 -27.76
C THR A 149 -21.59 -1.36 -28.00
N GLU A 150 -22.32 -1.75 -26.95
CA GLU A 150 -23.76 -2.02 -27.04
C GLU A 150 -24.58 -0.79 -26.61
N THR A 151 -24.67 0.20 -27.49
CA THR A 151 -25.79 1.18 -27.54
C THR A 151 -26.19 1.45 -28.97
#